data_AF-A0AAQ4PQ52-F1
#
_entry.id   AF-A0AAQ4PQ52-F1
#
_cell.length_a   1.000
_cell.length_b   1.000
_cell.length_c   1.000
_cell.angle_alpha   90.00
_cell.angle_beta   90.00
_cell.angle_gamma   90.00
#
_symmetry.space_group_name_H-M   'P 1'
#
loop_
_entity.id
_entity.type
_entity.pdbx_description
1 polymer ?
#
loop_
_entity_poly.entity_id
_entity_poly.type
_entity_poly.pdbx_seq_one_letter_code
_entity_poly.pdbx_strand_id
1 'polypeptide(L)'
;MTVYSKAASPDVHLVQLYLKRNRKPRAEQLDSGPSLSITASSAATELTPYDSRAGIMDDVPPIINISISLRIQPNEGPVFFKVDGTRFGQTRTIKLLTGSKYKIEVVLKPGNVEATNMNIGGIVFPLEQQSRDGESVVYHAQYDTEGVPHTKSGDRQPVQVSMEFNKAGTFETVWQAKYYNYYKREHCQGGNKFTSIEYECKPNETRTLMWINKEAFN
;
A
#
# COMPACT_ATOMS: atom_id res chain seq x y z
N MET A 1 -34.54 -18.65 21.38
CA MET A 1 -34.01 -17.48 22.09
C MET A 1 -32.50 -17.61 22.04
N THR A 2 -31.85 -17.02 21.03
CA THR A 2 -30.42 -17.24 20.77
C THR A 2 -29.73 -15.89 20.79
N VAL A 3 -28.85 -15.73 21.78
CA VAL A 3 -28.11 -14.49 22.06
C VAL A 3 -26.83 -14.51 21.19
N TYR A 4 -26.69 -13.57 20.26
CA TYR A 4 -25.41 -13.34 19.57
C TYR A 4 -24.59 -12.33 20.37
N SER A 5 -23.41 -12.78 20.79
CA SER A 5 -22.38 -11.98 21.44
C SER A 5 -21.80 -10.91 20.51
N LYS A 6 -21.73 -9.69 21.02
CA LYS A 6 -21.15 -8.50 20.39
C LYS A 6 -19.64 -8.71 20.20
N ALA A 7 -19.16 -8.75 18.96
CA ALA A 7 -17.72 -8.63 18.67
C ALA A 7 -17.27 -7.18 18.92
N ALA A 8 -16.16 -7.02 19.64
CA ALA A 8 -15.58 -5.73 20.00
C ALA A 8 -14.94 -5.05 18.77
N SER A 9 -15.16 -3.74 18.65
CA SER A 9 -14.51 -2.86 17.67
C SER A 9 -13.01 -2.80 17.97
N PRO A 10 -12.11 -2.85 16.96
CA PRO A 10 -10.69 -2.65 17.20
C PRO A 10 -10.43 -1.23 17.72
N ASP A 11 -9.57 -1.17 18.73
CA ASP A 11 -9.27 -0.01 19.55
C ASP A 11 -8.51 1.05 18.73
N VAL A 12 -9.15 2.20 18.52
CA VAL A 12 -8.62 3.35 17.76
C VAL A 12 -7.28 3.84 18.36
N HIS A 13 -7.00 3.52 19.63
CA HIS A 13 -5.78 3.92 20.30
C HIS A 13 -4.53 3.16 19.82
N LEU A 14 -4.68 1.88 19.44
CA LEU A 14 -3.59 1.04 18.94
C LEU A 14 -3.11 1.49 17.55
N VAL A 15 -4.03 1.93 16.69
CA VAL A 15 -3.71 2.44 15.34
C VAL A 15 -2.92 3.76 15.42
N GLN A 16 -3.25 4.64 16.36
CA GLN A 16 -2.53 5.89 16.58
C GLN A 16 -1.12 5.67 17.17
N LEU A 17 -0.94 4.63 17.97
CA LEU A 17 0.38 4.25 18.51
C LEU A 17 1.30 3.68 17.41
N TYR A 18 0.75 2.93 16.45
CA TYR A 18 1.49 2.39 15.31
C TYR A 18 2.11 3.51 14.44
N LEU A 19 1.34 4.56 14.14
CA LEU A 19 1.80 5.69 13.31
C LEU A 19 2.87 6.55 14.00
N LYS A 20 2.88 6.63 15.33
CA LYS A 20 3.88 7.41 16.08
C LYS A 20 5.25 6.72 16.16
N ARG A 21 5.30 5.39 16.06
CA ARG A 21 6.53 4.60 16.20
C ARG A 21 7.44 4.63 14.97
N ASN A 22 6.91 5.04 13.80
CA ASN A 22 7.60 5.01 12.52
C ASN A 22 8.16 6.37 12.05
N ARG A 23 8.40 7.32 12.96
CA ARG A 23 9.12 8.57 12.62
C ARG A 23 10.63 8.36 12.73
N LYS A 24 11.32 8.55 11.60
CA LYS A 24 12.77 8.45 11.40
C LYS A 24 13.58 9.26 12.45
N PRO A 25 14.71 8.75 12.99
CA PRO A 25 15.65 9.58 13.74
C PRO A 25 16.45 10.51 12.81
N ARG A 26 16.74 11.71 13.31
CA ARG A 26 17.48 12.80 12.65
C ARG A 26 18.97 12.43 12.62
N ALA A 27 19.59 12.47 11.44
CA ALA A 27 21.04 12.24 11.29
C ALA A 27 21.82 13.45 11.83
N GLU A 28 22.75 13.19 12.74
CA GLU A 28 23.78 14.15 13.16
C GLU A 28 24.93 14.17 12.14
N GLN A 29 25.41 15.38 11.89
CA GLN A 29 26.41 15.75 10.91
C GLN A 29 27.75 15.85 11.66
N LEU A 30 28.78 15.09 11.26
CA LEU A 30 30.13 15.21 11.79
C LEU A 30 31.13 15.61 10.71
N ASP A 31 31.98 16.53 11.15
CA ASP A 31 32.85 17.45 10.41
C ASP A 31 34.23 16.85 10.08
N SER A 32 35.00 17.66 9.37
CA SER A 32 36.14 17.43 8.49
C SER A 32 37.55 17.43 9.12
N GLY A 33 38.48 16.71 8.45
CA GLY A 33 39.93 17.01 8.33
C GLY A 33 40.93 16.13 9.12
N PRO A 34 42.26 16.13 8.81
CA PRO A 34 42.92 16.28 7.51
C PRO A 34 44.01 15.19 7.21
N SER A 35 44.66 15.37 6.06
CA SER A 35 45.61 14.53 5.30
C SER A 35 46.92 14.11 5.97
N LEU A 36 47.45 12.94 5.56
CA LEU A 36 48.90 12.66 5.50
C LEU A 36 49.25 11.84 4.25
N SER A 37 50.26 12.34 3.53
CA SER A 37 50.89 11.76 2.33
C SER A 37 52.03 10.82 2.70
N ILE A 38 52.12 9.64 2.08
CA ILE A 38 53.34 8.83 2.04
C ILE A 38 53.51 8.24 0.62
N THR A 39 54.67 8.52 0.03
CA THR A 39 55.22 7.98 -1.21
C THR A 39 56.04 6.72 -0.92
N ALA A 40 55.86 5.63 -1.68
CA ALA A 40 56.93 4.79 -2.25
C ALA A 40 56.42 3.52 -2.97
N SER A 41 56.60 3.51 -4.30
CA SER A 41 57.25 2.48 -5.15
C SER A 41 56.96 0.97 -5.02
N SER A 42 56.51 0.43 -6.17
CA SER A 42 57.01 -0.76 -6.91
C SER A 42 56.21 -2.08 -6.90
N ALA A 43 56.20 -2.62 -8.12
CA ALA A 43 55.97 -4.00 -8.56
C ALA A 43 54.52 -4.51 -8.67
N ALA A 44 54.19 -4.83 -9.93
CA ALA A 44 52.93 -5.35 -10.42
C ALA A 44 52.60 -6.74 -9.87
N THR A 45 51.33 -6.96 -9.61
CA THR A 45 50.64 -8.23 -9.89
C THR A 45 49.20 -7.84 -10.25
N GLU A 46 48.85 -8.05 -11.52
CA GLU A 46 47.47 -7.97 -12.00
C GLU A 46 46.62 -8.92 -11.17
N LEU A 47 45.80 -8.36 -10.28
CA LEU A 47 44.67 -9.04 -9.68
C LEU A 47 43.43 -8.51 -10.38
N THR A 48 42.79 -9.45 -11.06
CA THR A 48 41.54 -9.41 -11.82
C THR A 48 40.52 -8.38 -11.33
N PRO A 49 39.79 -7.70 -12.24
CA PRO A 49 38.77 -6.75 -11.85
C PRO A 49 37.74 -7.45 -10.98
N TYR A 50 37.34 -6.77 -9.90
CA TYR A 50 36.16 -7.08 -9.09
C TYR A 50 35.11 -7.79 -9.94
N ASP A 51 34.83 -9.03 -9.58
CA ASP A 51 33.72 -9.80 -10.13
C ASP A 51 32.45 -8.96 -9.96
N SER A 52 32.02 -8.32 -11.04
CA SER A 52 30.82 -7.49 -11.10
C SER A 52 29.52 -8.29 -10.95
N ARG A 53 29.63 -9.57 -10.58
CA ARG A 53 28.51 -10.46 -10.23
C ARG A 53 28.12 -10.42 -8.75
N ALA A 54 28.85 -9.71 -7.89
CA ALA A 54 28.49 -9.56 -6.47
C ALA A 54 27.37 -8.52 -6.20
N GLY A 55 26.62 -8.08 -7.23
CA GLY A 55 25.56 -7.08 -7.13
C GLY A 55 24.17 -7.53 -7.57
N ILE A 56 23.95 -8.82 -7.85
CA ILE A 56 22.64 -9.36 -8.29
C ILE A 56 22.07 -10.30 -7.22
N MET A 57 22.21 -9.98 -5.93
CA MET A 57 21.83 -10.98 -4.93
C MET A 57 20.35 -11.09 -4.65
N ASP A 58 19.48 -10.15 -5.08
CA ASP A 58 18.06 -10.28 -4.72
C ASP A 58 16.98 -9.75 -5.68
N ASP A 59 17.32 -9.02 -6.74
CA ASP A 59 16.34 -8.52 -7.75
C ASP A 59 15.14 -7.75 -7.14
N VAL A 60 15.24 -7.30 -5.88
CA VAL A 60 14.20 -6.49 -5.21
C VAL A 60 14.51 -5.01 -5.47
N PRO A 61 13.60 -4.28 -6.12
CA PRO A 61 13.78 -2.85 -6.36
C PRO A 61 13.85 -2.05 -5.06
N PRO A 62 14.68 -1.00 -4.99
CA PRO A 62 14.77 -0.14 -3.81
C PRO A 62 13.50 0.70 -3.58
N ILE A 63 12.72 0.91 -4.65
CA ILE A 63 11.45 1.64 -4.63
C ILE A 63 10.44 0.83 -5.46
N ILE A 64 9.25 0.64 -4.91
CA ILE A 64 8.11 0.02 -5.56
C ILE A 64 6.97 1.03 -5.56
N ASN A 65 6.49 1.40 -6.73
CA ASN A 65 5.27 2.20 -6.88
C ASN A 65 4.07 1.26 -7.04
N ILE A 66 3.02 1.52 -6.27
CA ILE A 66 1.78 0.74 -6.27
C ILE A 66 0.65 1.69 -6.61
N SER A 67 -0.09 1.42 -7.69
CA SER A 67 -1.34 2.12 -8.00
C SER A 67 -2.50 1.14 -7.87
N ILE A 68 -3.50 1.49 -7.06
CA ILE A 68 -4.67 0.65 -6.80
C ILE A 68 -5.91 1.41 -7.27
N SER A 69 -6.62 0.86 -8.25
CA SER A 69 -7.89 1.41 -8.75
C SER A 69 -9.07 0.49 -8.40
N LEU A 70 -10.26 1.08 -8.32
CA LEU A 70 -11.50 0.39 -8.03
C LEU A 70 -12.61 0.80 -9.01
N ARG A 71 -13.35 -0.19 -9.50
CA ARG A 71 -14.55 -0.01 -10.33
C ARG A 71 -15.68 -0.91 -9.85
N ILE A 72 -16.89 -0.37 -9.74
CA ILE A 72 -18.07 -1.12 -9.30
C ILE A 72 -18.49 -2.09 -10.42
N GLN A 73 -18.61 -3.37 -10.10
CA GLN A 73 -19.10 -4.40 -11.02
C GLN A 73 -20.63 -4.50 -10.97
N PRO A 74 -21.29 -4.96 -12.06
CA PRO A 74 -20.70 -5.46 -13.32
C PRO A 74 -20.35 -4.38 -14.35
N ASN A 75 -20.84 -3.15 -14.18
CA ASN A 75 -20.80 -2.13 -15.26
C ASN A 75 -19.54 -1.24 -15.26
N GLU A 76 -18.50 -1.63 -14.54
CA GLU A 76 -17.28 -0.83 -14.31
C GLU A 76 -17.58 0.61 -13.85
N GLY A 77 -18.59 0.76 -12.99
CA GLY A 77 -19.06 2.07 -12.49
C GLY A 77 -18.01 2.80 -11.63
N PRO A 78 -18.11 4.13 -11.53
CA PRO A 78 -17.13 4.93 -10.79
C PRO A 78 -17.21 4.69 -9.28
N VAL A 79 -16.05 4.71 -8.64
CA VAL A 79 -15.91 4.86 -7.20
C VAL A 79 -15.67 6.35 -6.89
N PHE A 80 -15.97 6.77 -5.67
CA PHE A 80 -15.81 8.17 -5.26
C PHE A 80 -15.04 8.25 -3.95
N PHE A 81 -14.41 9.39 -3.73
CA PHE A 81 -13.81 9.73 -2.45
C PHE A 81 -14.18 11.16 -2.05
N LYS A 82 -14.04 11.46 -0.76
CA LYS A 82 -14.21 12.81 -0.23
C LYS A 82 -12.94 13.26 0.47
N VAL A 83 -12.56 14.52 0.26
CA VAL A 83 -11.56 15.19 1.09
C VAL A 83 -12.27 15.68 2.35
N ASP A 84 -11.96 15.06 3.48
CA ASP A 84 -12.58 15.38 4.78
C ASP A 84 -11.68 16.30 5.63
N GLY A 85 -10.44 16.58 5.22
CA GLY A 85 -9.51 17.44 5.96
C GLY A 85 -9.13 16.80 7.31
N THR A 86 -9.04 17.59 8.37
CA THR A 86 -8.63 17.11 9.71
C THR A 86 -9.78 16.59 10.56
N ARG A 87 -10.99 16.44 9.99
CA ARG A 87 -12.20 16.08 10.74
C ARG A 87 -12.16 14.63 11.27
N PHE A 88 -11.47 13.73 10.58
CA PHE A 88 -11.38 12.31 10.92
C PHE A 88 -9.92 11.87 11.03
N GLY A 89 -9.69 10.57 11.25
CA GLY A 89 -8.35 10.01 11.40
C GLY A 89 -7.47 10.15 10.15
N GLN A 90 -8.09 10.23 8.97
CA GLN A 90 -7.41 10.47 7.69
C GLN A 90 -8.07 11.62 6.91
N THR A 91 -7.28 12.23 6.03
CA THR A 91 -7.71 13.42 5.26
C THR A 91 -8.67 13.13 4.12
N ARG A 92 -8.78 11.88 3.71
CA ARG A 92 -9.63 11.43 2.60
C ARG A 92 -10.41 10.19 3.00
N THR A 93 -11.64 10.07 2.51
CA THR A 93 -12.50 8.91 2.71
C THR A 93 -12.86 8.29 1.38
N ILE A 94 -12.52 7.01 1.16
CA ILE A 94 -13.06 6.22 0.04
C ILE A 94 -14.50 5.81 0.33
N LYS A 95 -15.38 5.91 -0.66
CA LYS A 95 -16.79 5.59 -0.53
C LYS A 95 -17.10 4.30 -1.26
N LEU A 96 -17.63 3.33 -0.53
CA LEU A 96 -17.96 2.00 -1.02
C LEU A 96 -19.43 1.70 -0.72
N LEU A 97 -20.02 0.80 -1.48
CA LEU A 97 -21.35 0.25 -1.28
C LEU A 97 -21.20 -1.10 -0.58
N THR A 98 -22.14 -1.43 0.31
CA THR A 98 -22.26 -2.78 0.89
C THR A 98 -22.88 -3.74 -0.12
N GLY A 99 -22.55 -5.04 -0.04
CA GLY A 99 -23.17 -6.06 -0.90
C GLY A 99 -22.91 -5.84 -2.40
N SER A 100 -21.76 -5.25 -2.72
CA SER A 100 -21.33 -4.91 -4.07
C SER A 100 -19.96 -5.52 -4.36
N LYS A 101 -19.73 -5.85 -5.63
CA LYS A 101 -18.45 -6.36 -6.12
C LYS A 101 -17.66 -5.24 -6.78
N TYR A 102 -16.36 -5.23 -6.55
CA TYR A 102 -15.42 -4.27 -7.11
C TYR A 102 -14.38 -5.01 -7.92
N LYS A 103 -14.14 -4.56 -9.15
CA LYS A 103 -12.92 -4.92 -9.89
C LYS A 103 -11.81 -4.04 -9.36
N ILE A 104 -10.77 -4.69 -8.85
CA ILE A 104 -9.53 -4.08 -8.41
C ILE A 104 -8.53 -4.23 -9.56
N GLU A 105 -7.85 -3.15 -9.90
CA GLU A 105 -6.64 -3.22 -10.72
C GLU A 105 -5.47 -2.65 -9.92
N VAL A 106 -4.40 -3.44 -9.85
CA VAL A 106 -3.15 -3.08 -9.20
C VAL A 106 -2.08 -2.97 -10.28
N VAL A 107 -1.47 -1.80 -10.39
CA VAL A 107 -0.30 -1.58 -11.25
C VAL A 107 0.92 -1.41 -10.36
N LEU A 108 1.91 -2.28 -10.52
CA LEU A 108 3.17 -2.21 -9.79
C LEU A 108 4.28 -1.77 -10.74
N LYS A 109 5.20 -0.94 -10.24
CA LYS A 109 6.42 -0.56 -10.93
C LYS A 109 7.62 -0.65 -9.98
N PRO A 110 8.77 -1.20 -10.39
CA PRO A 110 9.07 -1.72 -11.73
C PRO A 110 8.48 -3.12 -12.01
N GLY A 111 8.56 -3.56 -13.26
CA GLY A 111 7.88 -4.77 -13.75
C GLY A 111 8.49 -6.11 -13.34
N ASN A 112 9.58 -6.14 -12.57
CA ASN A 112 10.16 -7.37 -11.97
C ASN A 112 9.58 -7.69 -10.58
N VAL A 113 8.65 -6.87 -10.07
CA VAL A 113 7.99 -7.09 -8.78
C VAL A 113 6.88 -8.16 -8.94
N GLU A 114 6.66 -8.96 -7.90
CA GLU A 114 5.63 -10.00 -7.88
C GLU A 114 4.81 -9.93 -6.59
N ALA A 115 3.49 -9.82 -6.76
CA ALA A 115 2.51 -9.87 -5.68
C ALA A 115 1.56 -11.06 -5.84
N THR A 116 1.06 -11.60 -4.73
CA THR A 116 0.25 -12.83 -4.70
C THR A 116 -1.18 -12.58 -4.26
N ASN A 117 -1.35 -12.06 -3.05
CA ASN A 117 -2.65 -11.85 -2.43
C ASN A 117 -2.80 -10.40 -2.00
N MET A 118 -4.03 -9.94 -1.96
CA MET A 118 -4.41 -8.67 -1.36
C MET A 118 -5.51 -8.91 -0.32
N ASN A 119 -5.46 -8.15 0.77
CA ASN A 119 -6.46 -8.12 1.82
C ASN A 119 -7.06 -6.71 1.87
N ILE A 120 -8.39 -6.63 1.89
CA ILE A 120 -9.11 -5.39 2.21
C ILE A 120 -10.13 -5.70 3.31
N GLY A 121 -9.93 -5.12 4.48
CA GLY A 121 -10.89 -5.22 5.59
C GLY A 121 -11.10 -6.64 6.13
N GLY A 122 -10.12 -7.53 5.98
CA GLY A 122 -10.20 -8.94 6.37
C GLY A 122 -10.62 -9.89 5.25
N ILE A 123 -10.95 -9.37 4.07
CA ILE A 123 -11.29 -10.17 2.90
C ILE A 123 -10.03 -10.33 2.06
N VAL A 124 -9.52 -11.57 2.00
CA VAL A 124 -8.32 -11.95 1.24
C VAL A 124 -8.73 -12.51 -0.12
N PHE A 125 -8.09 -12.03 -1.17
CA PHE A 125 -8.32 -12.48 -2.54
C PHE A 125 -7.01 -12.53 -3.34
N PRO A 126 -6.89 -13.46 -4.31
CA PRO A 126 -5.70 -13.58 -5.15
C PRO A 126 -5.62 -12.42 -6.15
N LEU A 127 -4.39 -12.05 -6.49
CA LEU A 127 -4.08 -11.11 -7.58
C LEU A 127 -3.75 -11.91 -8.85
N GLU A 128 -4.56 -11.75 -9.89
CA GLU A 128 -4.37 -12.44 -11.17
C GLU A 128 -3.62 -11.53 -12.15
N GLN A 129 -2.41 -11.92 -12.52
CA GLN A 129 -1.59 -11.14 -13.46
C GLN A 129 -2.27 -11.07 -14.83
N GLN A 130 -2.45 -9.87 -15.35
CA GLN A 130 -3.03 -9.61 -16.66
C GLN A 130 -1.96 -9.32 -17.71
N SER A 131 -0.96 -8.52 -17.34
CA SER A 131 0.14 -8.14 -18.23
C SER A 131 1.40 -7.83 -17.44
N ARG A 132 2.54 -7.95 -18.11
CA ARG A 132 3.86 -7.61 -17.57
C ARG A 132 4.77 -7.15 -18.69
N ASP A 133 5.52 -6.10 -18.44
CA ASP A 133 6.66 -5.65 -19.23
C ASP A 133 7.84 -5.29 -18.30
N GLY A 134 8.90 -4.67 -18.84
CA GLY A 134 10.06 -4.27 -18.02
C GLY A 134 9.76 -3.13 -17.04
N GLU A 135 8.76 -2.30 -17.32
CA GLU A 135 8.44 -1.11 -16.53
C GLU A 135 7.37 -1.39 -15.48
N SER A 136 6.45 -2.32 -15.75
CA SER A 136 5.28 -2.54 -14.92
C SER A 136 4.71 -3.96 -15.01
N VAL A 137 3.94 -4.32 -13.99
CA VAL A 137 3.07 -5.49 -13.98
C VAL A 137 1.68 -5.06 -13.53
N VAL A 138 0.65 -5.60 -14.17
CA VAL A 138 -0.76 -5.30 -13.90
C VAL A 138 -1.45 -6.56 -13.40
N TYR A 139 -2.15 -6.44 -12.28
CA TYR A 139 -2.96 -7.49 -11.69
C TYR A 139 -4.42 -7.05 -11.59
N HIS A 140 -5.34 -7.97 -11.83
CA HIS A 140 -6.76 -7.80 -11.53
C HIS A 140 -7.19 -8.70 -10.39
N ALA A 141 -8.18 -8.25 -9.63
CA ALA A 141 -8.85 -9.06 -8.62
C ALA A 141 -10.29 -8.59 -8.40
N GLN A 142 -11.05 -9.38 -7.64
CA GLN A 142 -12.41 -9.05 -7.24
C GLN A 142 -12.50 -8.88 -5.73
N TYR A 143 -12.92 -7.70 -5.28
CA TYR A 143 -13.25 -7.41 -3.89
C TYR A 143 -14.76 -7.43 -3.70
N ASP A 144 -15.26 -8.37 -2.90
CA ASP A 144 -16.67 -8.49 -2.57
C ASP A 144 -16.96 -7.87 -1.19
N THR A 145 -17.98 -7.03 -1.11
CA THR A 145 -18.44 -6.41 0.15
C THR A 145 -19.72 -7.04 0.69
N GLU A 146 -20.09 -8.24 0.20
CA GLU A 146 -21.12 -9.06 0.81
C GLU A 146 -20.82 -9.29 2.30
N GLY A 147 -21.85 -9.15 3.14
CA GLY A 147 -21.73 -9.26 4.59
C GLY A 147 -21.09 -8.04 5.29
N VAL A 148 -20.48 -7.08 4.57
CA VAL A 148 -19.90 -5.88 5.19
C VAL A 148 -21.01 -4.93 5.66
N PRO A 149 -21.06 -4.56 6.95
CA PRO A 149 -22.11 -3.69 7.47
C PRO A 149 -21.93 -2.24 6.99
N HIS A 150 -23.05 -1.56 6.75
CA HIS A 150 -23.01 -0.14 6.40
C HIS A 150 -22.49 0.71 7.57
N THR A 151 -21.73 1.74 7.25
CA THR A 151 -21.20 2.70 8.21
C THR A 151 -22.29 3.70 8.61
N LYS A 152 -22.43 3.95 9.91
CA LYS A 152 -23.40 4.92 10.44
C LYS A 152 -23.13 6.34 9.92
N SER A 153 -24.16 7.19 10.01
CA SER A 153 -23.99 8.62 9.72
C SER A 153 -22.97 9.24 10.69
N GLY A 154 -22.22 10.25 10.24
CA GLY A 154 -21.13 10.84 11.03
C GLY A 154 -19.83 10.04 11.02
N ASP A 155 -19.90 8.70 10.95
CA ASP A 155 -18.72 7.83 11.14
C ASP A 155 -17.93 7.50 9.87
N ARG A 156 -16.71 7.02 10.09
CA ARG A 156 -15.77 6.43 9.13
C ARG A 156 -15.15 5.16 9.71
N GLN A 157 -14.85 4.19 8.86
CA GLN A 157 -14.24 2.93 9.24
C GLN A 157 -12.75 2.92 8.84
N PRO A 158 -11.83 2.60 9.75
CA PRO A 158 -10.46 2.25 9.39
C PRO A 158 -10.47 0.84 8.77
N VAL A 159 -10.09 0.73 7.51
CA VAL A 159 -10.04 -0.52 6.74
C VAL A 159 -8.58 -0.86 6.50
N GLN A 160 -8.09 -1.93 7.13
CA GLN A 160 -6.74 -2.43 6.85
C GLN A 160 -6.67 -2.92 5.41
N VAL A 161 -5.62 -2.52 4.72
CA VAL A 161 -5.29 -2.98 3.38
C VAL A 161 -3.87 -3.51 3.39
N SER A 162 -3.68 -4.74 2.90
CA SER A 162 -2.34 -5.30 2.75
C SER A 162 -2.18 -6.07 1.45
N MET A 163 -0.94 -6.22 1.02
CA MET A 163 -0.56 -6.97 -0.17
C MET A 163 0.75 -7.71 0.08
N GLU A 164 0.79 -8.98 -0.29
CA GLU A 164 1.94 -9.86 -0.12
C GLU A 164 2.81 -9.85 -1.38
N PHE A 165 4.12 -9.68 -1.20
CA PHE A 165 5.10 -9.73 -2.28
C PHE A 165 6.11 -10.84 -2.06
N ASN A 166 6.43 -11.59 -3.11
CA ASN A 166 7.27 -12.79 -3.03
C ASN A 166 8.65 -12.52 -2.41
N LYS A 167 9.26 -11.40 -2.79
CA LYS A 167 10.63 -11.04 -2.37
C LYS A 167 10.72 -9.74 -1.59
N ALA A 168 9.69 -8.91 -1.60
CA ALA A 168 9.76 -7.55 -1.07
C ALA A 168 9.04 -7.36 0.28
N GLY A 169 8.47 -8.43 0.83
CA GLY A 169 7.70 -8.42 2.08
C GLY A 169 6.25 -7.99 1.89
N THR A 170 5.65 -7.45 2.94
CA THR A 170 4.25 -7.03 2.91
C THR A 170 4.11 -5.52 2.78
N PHE A 171 3.21 -5.06 1.91
CA PHE A 171 2.69 -3.70 1.95
C PHE A 171 1.51 -3.64 2.91
N GLU A 172 1.45 -2.67 3.82
CA GLU A 172 0.32 -2.48 4.73
C GLU A 172 -0.04 -1.00 4.88
N THR A 173 -1.32 -0.69 4.81
CA THR A 173 -1.89 0.64 5.05
C THR A 173 -3.28 0.54 5.68
N VAL A 174 -3.83 1.68 6.09
CA VAL A 174 -5.20 1.78 6.59
C VAL A 174 -5.95 2.84 5.80
N TRP A 175 -6.92 2.40 5.00
CA TRP A 175 -7.84 3.29 4.32
C TRP A 175 -8.92 3.76 5.27
N GLN A 176 -9.28 5.04 5.19
CA GLN A 176 -10.51 5.52 5.79
C GLN A 176 -11.65 5.31 4.80
N ALA A 177 -12.58 4.43 5.13
CA ALA A 177 -13.71 4.09 4.27
C ALA A 177 -15.05 4.53 4.87
N LYS A 178 -16.03 4.70 3.99
CA LYS A 178 -17.45 4.76 4.37
C LYS A 178 -18.24 3.81 3.49
N TYR A 179 -18.83 2.80 4.12
CA TYR A 179 -19.73 1.85 3.47
C TYR A 179 -21.15 2.38 3.50
N TYR A 180 -21.67 2.72 2.32
CA TYR A 180 -23.05 3.15 2.12
C TYR A 180 -23.92 1.92 1.83
N ASN A 181 -25.17 1.99 2.28
CA ASN A 181 -26.16 1.01 1.89
C ASN A 181 -26.37 1.09 0.36
N TYR A 182 -26.37 -0.07 -0.32
CA TYR A 182 -26.61 -0.18 -1.76
C TYR A 182 -27.88 0.54 -2.23
N TYR A 183 -28.96 0.46 -1.45
CA TYR A 183 -30.24 1.12 -1.75
C TYR A 183 -30.21 2.65 -1.56
N LYS A 184 -29.10 3.21 -1.06
CA LYS A 184 -28.87 4.65 -0.89
C LYS A 184 -27.62 5.11 -1.66
N ARG A 185 -27.38 4.50 -2.83
CA ARG A 185 -26.18 4.70 -3.65
C ARG A 185 -25.98 6.14 -4.12
N GLU A 186 -27.02 6.97 -4.18
CA GLU A 186 -26.87 8.38 -4.56
C GLU A 186 -25.94 9.13 -3.59
N HIS A 187 -26.00 8.80 -2.28
CA HIS A 187 -25.12 9.40 -1.28
C HIS A 187 -23.65 8.97 -1.42
N CYS A 188 -23.41 7.82 -2.07
CA CYS A 188 -22.08 7.30 -2.33
C CYS A 188 -21.37 8.08 -3.45
N GLN A 189 -22.10 8.80 -4.30
CA GLN A 189 -21.57 9.47 -5.50
C GLN A 189 -21.11 10.92 -5.26
N GLY A 190 -21.41 11.51 -4.11
CA GLY A 190 -20.96 12.88 -3.82
C GLY A 190 -19.44 12.96 -3.59
N GLY A 191 -18.78 14.02 -4.04
CA GLY A 191 -17.34 14.23 -3.87
C GLY A 191 -16.58 14.10 -5.18
N ASN A 192 -15.33 13.64 -5.10
CA ASN A 192 -14.46 13.47 -6.25
C ASN A 192 -14.58 12.05 -6.80
N LYS A 193 -14.48 11.90 -8.12
CA LYS A 193 -14.33 10.59 -8.74
C LYS A 193 -12.99 10.01 -8.32
N PHE A 194 -12.99 8.73 -7.98
CA PHE A 194 -11.80 7.97 -7.60
C PHE A 194 -11.24 7.27 -8.85
N THR A 195 -10.02 7.62 -9.20
CA THR A 195 -9.27 6.99 -10.27
C THR A 195 -8.39 5.91 -9.69
N SER A 196 -7.53 6.27 -8.75
CA SER A 196 -6.59 5.38 -8.08
C SER A 196 -6.11 5.98 -6.77
N ILE A 197 -5.48 5.13 -5.96
CA ILE A 197 -4.60 5.55 -4.88
C ILE A 197 -3.20 5.07 -5.20
N GLU A 198 -2.23 5.96 -5.09
CA GLU A 198 -0.84 5.72 -5.47
C GLU A 198 0.04 5.77 -4.23
N TYR A 199 0.92 4.78 -4.14
CA TYR A 199 1.91 4.63 -3.08
C TYR A 199 3.30 4.55 -3.66
N GLU A 200 4.24 5.25 -3.03
CA GLU A 200 5.67 5.00 -3.19
C GLU A 200 6.17 4.26 -1.95
N CYS A 201 6.65 3.04 -2.14
CA CYS A 201 7.04 2.15 -1.06
C CYS A 201 8.52 1.79 -1.15
N LYS A 202 9.17 1.63 0.00
CA LYS A 202 10.53 1.12 0.12
C LYS A 202 10.54 -0.17 0.94
N PRO A 203 10.95 -1.32 0.37
CA PRO A 203 11.15 -2.53 1.15
C PRO A 203 12.14 -2.30 2.30
N ASN A 204 11.84 -2.84 3.49
CA ASN A 204 12.77 -2.77 4.61
C ASN A 204 13.92 -3.79 4.48
N GLU A 205 14.96 -3.63 5.30
CA GLU A 205 16.16 -4.47 5.26
C GLU A 205 15.85 -5.96 5.49
N THR A 206 14.83 -6.27 6.31
CA THR A 206 14.44 -7.64 6.65
C THR A 206 13.43 -8.24 5.68
N ARG A 207 12.94 -7.47 4.69
CA ARG A 207 11.91 -7.86 3.70
C ARG A 207 10.65 -8.44 4.33
N THR A 208 10.27 -7.87 5.46
CA THR A 208 9.06 -8.24 6.18
C THR A 208 7.94 -7.25 5.90
N LEU A 209 8.26 -5.96 5.85
CA LEU A 209 7.28 -4.88 5.73
C LEU A 209 7.87 -3.72 4.91
N MET A 210 7.06 -3.14 4.03
CA MET A 210 7.46 -1.94 3.29
C MET A 210 7.17 -0.66 4.06
N TRP A 211 8.03 0.34 3.90
CA TRP A 211 7.77 1.71 4.33
C TRP A 211 7.06 2.50 3.25
N ILE A 212 5.98 3.20 3.60
CA ILE A 212 5.26 4.09 2.69
C ILE A 212 5.85 5.50 2.81
N ASN A 213 6.44 6.00 1.73
CA ASN A 213 6.99 7.36 1.66
C ASN A 213 5.93 8.39 1.25
N LYS A 214 5.05 8.00 0.34
CA LYS A 214 4.04 8.88 -0.27
C LYS A 214 2.73 8.15 -0.48
N GLU A 215 1.63 8.87 -0.28
CA GLU A 215 0.27 8.46 -0.64
C GLU A 215 -0.42 9.61 -1.40
N ALA A 216 -1.07 9.29 -2.51
CA ALA A 216 -1.89 10.23 -3.27
C ALA A 216 -3.18 9.58 -3.76
N PHE A 217 -4.33 10.22 -3.53
CA PHE A 217 -5.59 9.85 -4.18
C PHE A 217 -5.79 10.71 -5.42
N ASN A 218 -6.12 10.06 -6.54
CA ASN A 218 -6.39 10.63 -7.85
C ASN A 218 -7.81 10.28 -8.33
#